data_AF-A0A1Q6YJB6-F1
#
_entry.id   AF-A0A1Q6YJB6-F1
#
_cell.length_a   1.000
_cell.length_b   1.000
_cell.length_c   1.000
_cell.angle_alpha   90.00
_cell.angle_beta   90.00
_cell.angle_gamma   90.00
#
_symmetry.space_group_name_H-M   'P 1'
#
loop_
_entity.id
_entity.type
_entity.pdbx_description
1 polymer ?
#
loop_
_entity_poly.entity_id
_entity_poly.type
_entity_poly.pdbx_seq_one_letter_code
_entity_poly.pdbx_strand_id
1 'polypeptide(L)'
;MLHCCISGGRLLGLLPLEGPLAQAGGGIASNPGAAMKGKVYLMGAGSGDPDLLSAQAVRVLRAAEVVLHDDPVSPEILEFVPASAQVRNVHKLGLQANSLQEKVHSLLIAAARDGHYVVRLKTGDALSAAQADDETVALAEAGVDFEMIPQAGSAVGAAAGANSR
;
A
#
# COMPACT_ATOMS: atom_id res chain seq x y z
N MET A 1 38.72 -35.41 -34.17
CA MET A 1 37.66 -35.90 -33.24
C MET A 1 36.48 -34.96 -33.43
N LEU A 2 35.70 -35.07 -34.50
CA LEU A 2 34.77 -36.15 -34.83
C LEU A 2 33.67 -36.31 -33.76
N HIS A 3 32.54 -35.62 -34.00
CA HIS A 3 31.19 -36.18 -34.13
C HIS A 3 30.49 -36.83 -32.92
N CYS A 4 29.29 -36.34 -32.58
CA CYS A 4 28.11 -37.15 -32.23
C CYS A 4 26.84 -36.27 -32.31
N CYS A 5 26.13 -36.25 -33.46
CA CYS A 5 24.83 -36.91 -33.73
C CYS A 5 23.68 -36.48 -32.80
N ILE A 6 22.72 -35.61 -33.19
CA ILE A 6 21.53 -35.80 -34.07
C ILE A 6 20.54 -36.89 -33.59
N SER A 7 19.27 -36.48 -33.49
CA SER A 7 18.04 -37.23 -33.88
C SER A 7 17.05 -37.51 -32.75
N GLY A 8 15.78 -37.17 -32.98
CA GLY A 8 14.67 -37.73 -32.20
C GLY A 8 13.38 -36.94 -32.21
N GLY A 9 12.89 -36.53 -33.38
CA GLY A 9 11.50 -36.08 -33.50
C GLY A 9 10.53 -37.25 -33.40
N ARG A 10 9.35 -37.01 -32.80
CA ARG A 10 8.11 -37.63 -33.29
C ARG A 10 6.88 -36.78 -32.97
N LEU A 11 6.32 -36.30 -34.06
CA LEU A 11 5.00 -35.70 -34.23
C LEU A 11 3.94 -36.82 -34.27
N LEU A 12 2.68 -36.43 -33.98
CA LEU A 12 1.40 -36.93 -34.51
C LEU A 12 0.43 -37.63 -33.56
N GLY A 13 -0.81 -37.10 -33.61
CA GLY A 13 -2.08 -37.68 -33.15
C GLY A 13 -2.95 -36.62 -32.46
N LEU A 14 -3.53 -35.61 -33.13
CA LEU A 14 -4.80 -35.65 -33.94
C LEU A 14 -5.90 -36.46 -33.21
N LEU A 15 -7.13 -35.99 -32.94
CA LEU A 15 -8.02 -35.04 -33.64
C LEU A 15 -9.36 -34.86 -32.81
N PRO A 16 -10.39 -34.12 -33.29
CA PRO A 16 -10.94 -32.87 -32.73
C PRO A 16 -12.29 -33.06 -32.01
N LEU A 17 -12.88 -31.96 -31.48
CA LEU A 17 -14.33 -31.72 -31.57
C LEU A 17 -14.58 -30.21 -31.73
N GLU A 18 -14.91 -29.83 -32.97
CA GLU A 18 -15.44 -28.53 -33.36
C GLU A 18 -16.72 -28.19 -32.58
N GLY A 19 -16.87 -26.91 -32.23
CA GLY A 19 -18.14 -26.30 -31.84
C GLY A 19 -18.04 -24.78 -31.94
N PRO A 20 -18.77 -24.10 -32.84
CA PRO A 20 -18.65 -22.66 -33.03
C PRO A 20 -19.72 -21.85 -32.26
N LEU A 21 -19.39 -20.56 -32.09
CA LEU A 21 -20.29 -19.40 -31.91
C LEU A 21 -21.00 -19.19 -30.57
N ALA A 22 -20.41 -18.32 -29.75
CA ALA A 22 -21.13 -17.16 -29.23
C ALA A 22 -20.16 -15.99 -28.99
N GLN A 23 -20.12 -15.06 -29.94
CA GLN A 23 -19.53 -13.73 -29.78
C GLN A 23 -20.42 -12.89 -28.85
N ALA A 24 -19.85 -12.31 -27.82
CA ALA A 24 -20.34 -11.04 -27.27
C ALA A 24 -19.28 -10.40 -26.36
N GLY A 25 -18.74 -9.26 -26.80
CA GLY A 25 -18.44 -8.16 -25.89
C GLY A 25 -16.96 -7.88 -25.60
N GLY A 26 -16.41 -6.93 -26.34
CA GLY A 26 -15.57 -5.87 -25.76
C GLY A 26 -14.17 -6.29 -25.29
N GLY A 27 -13.20 -6.17 -26.19
CA GLY A 27 -11.80 -6.14 -25.79
C GLY A 27 -11.53 -4.99 -24.81
N ILE A 28 -10.95 -5.32 -23.67
CA ILE A 28 -10.03 -4.42 -22.99
C ILE A 28 -8.63 -4.97 -23.23
N ALA A 29 -7.89 -4.33 -24.12
CA ALA A 29 -6.46 -4.53 -24.23
C ALA A 29 -5.85 -4.25 -22.85
N SER A 30 -5.40 -5.30 -22.16
CA SER A 30 -4.62 -5.16 -20.93
C SER A 30 -3.30 -4.49 -21.32
N ASN A 31 -3.19 -3.19 -21.08
CA ASN A 31 -1.98 -2.44 -21.37
C ASN A 31 -0.82 -3.03 -20.53
N PRO A 32 0.26 -3.59 -21.12
CA PRO A 32 1.38 -4.17 -20.37
C PRO A 32 2.30 -3.13 -19.68
N GLY A 33 1.81 -1.89 -19.48
CA GLY A 33 2.60 -0.76 -18.98
C GLY A 33 2.00 -0.01 -17.79
N ALA A 34 0.91 -0.48 -17.19
CA ALA A 34 0.47 0.04 -15.90
C ALA A 34 1.38 -0.53 -14.80
N ALA A 35 2.61 0.00 -14.69
CA ALA A 35 3.43 -0.21 -13.51
C ALA A 35 2.54 0.06 -12.30
N MET A 36 2.33 -0.96 -11.47
CA MET A 36 1.50 -0.86 -10.27
C MET A 36 2.02 0.33 -9.46
N LYS A 37 1.28 1.44 -9.47
CA LYS A 37 1.64 2.62 -8.69
C LYS A 37 1.45 2.25 -7.23
N GLY A 38 2.53 2.30 -6.46
CA GLY A 38 2.44 2.14 -5.02
C GLY A 38 1.64 3.29 -4.41
N LYS A 39 1.14 3.08 -3.19
CA LYS A 39 0.24 4.02 -2.51
C LYS A 39 0.59 4.10 -1.04
N VAL A 40 0.51 5.30 -0.48
CA VAL A 40 0.71 5.54 0.95
C VAL A 40 -0.65 5.67 1.66
N TYR A 41 -0.81 4.96 2.77
CA TYR A 41 -1.97 5.08 3.65
C TYR A 41 -1.53 5.70 4.97
N LEU A 42 -2.08 6.87 5.28
CA LEU A 42 -1.84 7.56 6.54
C LEU A 42 -2.96 7.18 7.51
N MET A 43 -2.61 6.61 8.66
CA MET A 43 -3.60 6.23 9.66
C MET A 43 -3.08 6.44 11.08
N GLY A 44 -3.98 6.75 12.00
CA GLY A 44 -3.68 6.74 13.43
C GLY A 44 -3.98 5.38 14.05
N ALA A 45 -3.18 4.99 15.05
CA ALA A 45 -3.32 3.74 15.80
C ALA A 45 -4.32 3.83 16.96
N GLY A 46 -4.83 5.02 17.27
CA GLY A 46 -5.81 5.22 18.32
C GLY A 46 -5.23 5.03 19.72
N SER A 47 -6.05 4.49 20.60
CA SER A 47 -5.66 4.07 21.95
C SER A 47 -4.77 2.81 21.96
N GLY A 48 -4.54 2.19 20.80
CA GLY A 48 -3.85 0.90 20.70
C GLY A 48 -4.76 -0.32 20.83
N ASP A 49 -6.07 -0.12 21.02
CA ASP A 49 -7.06 -1.20 21.05
C ASP A 49 -7.41 -1.64 19.60
N PRO A 50 -7.14 -2.90 19.21
CA PRO A 50 -7.43 -3.39 17.87
C PRO A 50 -8.93 -3.36 17.53
N ASP A 51 -9.83 -3.44 18.51
CA ASP A 51 -11.28 -3.41 18.28
C ASP A 51 -11.80 -2.02 17.89
N LEU A 52 -10.98 -0.98 18.09
CA LEU A 52 -11.28 0.39 17.68
C LEU A 52 -10.76 0.73 16.28
N LEU A 53 -10.05 -0.20 15.62
CA LEU A 53 -9.68 -0.02 14.22
C LEU A 53 -10.91 -0.11 13.33
N SER A 54 -11.04 0.83 12.39
CA SER A 54 -12.08 0.75 11.38
C SER A 54 -11.88 -0.49 10.50
N ALA A 55 -12.96 -1.05 9.95
CA ALA A 55 -12.85 -2.16 9.00
C ALA A 55 -11.96 -1.81 7.78
N GLN A 56 -11.88 -0.52 7.41
CA GLN A 56 -10.97 -0.03 6.38
C GLN A 56 -9.50 -0.08 6.83
N ALA A 57 -9.20 0.37 8.05
CA ALA A 57 -7.87 0.27 8.65
C ALA A 57 -7.36 -1.17 8.68
N VAL A 58 -8.18 -2.11 9.14
CA VAL A 58 -7.81 -3.53 9.18
C VAL A 58 -7.53 -4.08 7.77
N ARG A 59 -8.34 -3.72 6.77
CA ARG A 59 -8.09 -4.14 5.38
C ARG A 59 -6.78 -3.59 4.83
N VAL A 60 -6.50 -2.31 5.10
CA VAL A 60 -5.26 -1.64 4.66
C VAL A 60 -4.04 -2.27 5.33
N LEU A 61 -4.07 -2.51 6.64
CA LEU A 61 -2.99 -3.17 7.37
C LEU A 61 -2.68 -4.57 6.82
N ARG A 62 -3.72 -5.36 6.51
CA ARG A 62 -3.58 -6.71 5.93
C ARG A 62 -3.04 -6.73 4.51
N ALA A 63 -3.15 -5.63 3.77
CA ALA A 63 -2.62 -5.50 2.41
C ALA A 63 -1.26 -4.80 2.37
N ALA A 64 -0.74 -4.34 3.52
CA ALA A 64 0.49 -3.58 3.57
C ALA A 64 1.70 -4.45 3.24
N GLU A 65 2.62 -3.89 2.46
CA GLU A 65 3.93 -4.47 2.17
C GLU A 65 5.04 -3.77 2.95
N VAL A 66 4.82 -2.50 3.31
CA VAL A 66 5.71 -1.71 4.16
C VAL A 66 4.88 -1.01 5.22
N VAL A 67 5.29 -1.11 6.48
CA VAL A 67 4.64 -0.42 7.60
C VAL A 67 5.68 0.40 8.36
N LEU A 68 5.49 1.72 8.38
CA LEU A 68 6.28 2.65 9.18
C LEU A 68 5.45 3.11 10.37
N HIS A 69 5.87 2.79 11.59
CA HIS A 69 5.09 3.13 12.78
C HIS A 69 5.89 3.88 13.84
N ASP A 70 5.17 4.69 14.64
CA ASP A 70 5.70 5.37 15.82
C ASP A 70 5.71 4.46 17.05
N ASP A 71 6.27 4.98 18.14
CA ASP A 71 6.11 4.43 19.49
C ASP A 71 5.29 5.41 20.34
N PRO A 72 4.39 4.90 21.20
CA PRO A 72 3.94 3.50 21.30
C PRO A 72 2.86 3.15 20.26
N VAL A 73 3.00 1.99 19.59
CA VAL A 73 1.92 1.31 18.86
C VAL A 73 1.74 -0.07 19.47
N SER A 74 0.50 -0.48 19.71
CA SER A 74 0.18 -1.78 20.32
C SER A 74 0.65 -2.94 19.43
N PRO A 75 1.29 -3.98 20.00
CA PRO A 75 1.68 -5.18 19.24
C PRO A 75 0.48 -5.84 18.55
N GLU A 76 -0.70 -5.80 19.18
CA GLU A 76 -1.93 -6.41 18.66
C GLU A 76 -2.37 -5.78 17.33
N ILE A 77 -2.12 -4.48 17.13
CA ILE A 77 -2.38 -3.81 15.85
C ILE A 77 -1.42 -4.31 14.77
N LEU A 78 -0.16 -4.58 15.15
CA LEU A 78 0.85 -5.10 14.22
C LEU A 78 0.58 -6.56 13.83
N GLU A 79 -0.23 -7.31 14.59
CA GLU A 79 -0.64 -8.68 14.21
C GLU A 79 -1.52 -8.72 12.96
N PHE A 80 -2.17 -7.61 12.58
CA PHE A 80 -2.89 -7.53 11.31
C PHE A 80 -1.96 -7.40 10.09
N VAL A 81 -0.68 -7.07 10.31
CA VAL A 81 0.29 -6.88 9.23
C VAL A 81 0.83 -8.23 8.77
N PRO A 82 0.89 -8.50 7.45
CA PRO A 82 1.45 -9.75 6.93
C PRO A 82 2.89 -9.97 7.40
N ALA A 83 3.26 -11.22 7.69
CA ALA A 83 4.64 -11.57 8.03
C ALA A 83 5.64 -11.29 6.90
N SER A 84 5.17 -11.18 5.66
CA SER A 84 5.97 -10.79 4.49
C SER A 84 6.23 -9.29 4.38
N ALA A 85 5.52 -8.47 5.17
CA ALA A 85 5.66 -7.02 5.12
C ALA A 85 6.90 -6.56 5.89
N GLN A 86 7.51 -5.48 5.42
CA GLN A 86 8.61 -4.81 6.11
C GLN A 86 8.04 -3.86 7.16
N VAL A 87 8.09 -4.26 8.43
CA VAL A 87 7.64 -3.43 9.56
C VAL A 87 8.83 -2.71 10.18
N ARG A 88 8.74 -1.38 10.27
CA ARG A 88 9.79 -0.56 10.85
C ARG A 88 9.25 0.50 11.79
N ASN A 89 9.79 0.47 13.00
CA ASN A 89 9.65 1.52 13.98
C ASN A 89 10.60 2.69 13.65
N VAL A 90 10.04 3.89 13.48
CA VAL A 90 10.81 5.07 13.05
C VAL A 90 11.55 5.75 14.21
N HIS A 91 11.05 5.68 15.44
CA HIS A 91 11.73 6.26 16.62
C HIS A 91 13.01 5.50 17.00
N LYS A 92 13.13 4.22 16.60
CA LYS A 92 14.36 3.42 16.77
C LYS A 92 15.51 3.82 15.84
N LEU A 93 15.33 4.82 14.97
CA LEU A 93 16.38 5.33 14.10
C LEU A 93 17.41 6.22 14.81
N GLY A 94 17.12 6.67 16.04
CA GLY A 94 18.07 7.47 16.84
C GLY A 94 18.38 8.86 16.27
N LEU A 95 17.46 9.40 15.47
CA LEU A 95 17.61 10.70 14.81
C LEU A 95 16.96 11.82 15.66
N GLN A 96 17.46 13.04 15.50
CA GLN A 96 16.78 14.24 16.01
C GLN A 96 15.45 14.45 15.26
N ALA A 97 14.47 15.10 15.91
CA ALA A 97 13.09 15.18 15.41
C ALA A 97 12.97 15.64 13.94
N ASN A 98 13.67 16.71 13.54
CA ASN A 98 13.62 17.21 12.16
C ASN A 98 14.20 16.19 11.15
N SER A 99 15.38 15.65 11.45
CA SER A 99 16.03 14.64 10.59
C SER A 99 15.26 13.32 10.56
N LEU A 100 14.55 12.98 11.64
CA LEU A 100 13.66 11.84 11.66
C LEU A 100 12.51 12.03 10.68
N GLN A 101 11.87 13.20 10.69
CA GLN A 101 10.73 13.50 9.82
C GLN A 101 11.10 13.43 8.35
N GLU A 102 12.20 14.08 7.95
CA GLU A 102 12.76 14.00 6.59
C GLU A 102 13.06 12.55 6.18
N LYS A 103 13.58 11.76 7.13
CA LYS A 103 13.85 10.34 6.89
C LYS A 103 12.57 9.55 6.68
N VAL A 104 11.53 9.79 7.48
CA VAL A 104 10.22 9.15 7.32
C VAL A 104 9.62 9.48 5.96
N HIS A 105 9.60 10.75 5.56
CA HIS A 105 9.13 11.16 4.24
C HIS A 105 9.86 10.43 3.12
N SER A 106 11.19 10.42 3.19
CA SER A 106 12.03 9.74 2.20
C SER A 106 11.71 8.25 2.09
N LEU A 107 11.43 7.59 3.21
CA LEU A 107 11.07 6.16 3.22
C LEU A 107 9.68 5.91 2.65
N LEU A 108 8.70 6.75 2.96
CA LEU A 108 7.35 6.66 2.40
C LEU A 108 7.38 6.83 0.87
N ILE A 109 8.06 7.87 0.41
CA ILE A 109 8.18 8.20 -1.02
C ILE A 109 8.91 7.09 -1.77
N ALA A 110 10.03 6.60 -1.24
CA ALA A 110 10.81 5.54 -1.88
C ALA A 110 9.99 4.25 -2.00
N ALA A 111 9.38 3.79 -0.91
CA ALA A 111 8.61 2.55 -0.92
C ALA A 111 7.38 2.63 -1.86
N ALA A 112 6.69 3.77 -1.91
CA ALA A 112 5.58 3.94 -2.85
C ALA A 112 6.05 3.99 -4.31
N ARG A 113 7.21 4.59 -4.60
CA ARG A 113 7.82 4.60 -5.94
C ARG A 113 8.28 3.23 -6.39
N ASP A 114 8.65 2.36 -5.46
CA ASP A 114 8.97 0.95 -5.72
C ASP A 114 7.70 0.10 -5.98
N GLY A 115 6.52 0.70 -5.91
CA GLY A 115 5.25 0.04 -6.22
C GLY A 115 4.53 -0.54 -5.01
N HIS A 116 5.02 -0.31 -3.79
CA HIS A 116 4.47 -0.93 -2.59
C HIS A 116 3.23 -0.22 -2.05
N TYR A 117 2.38 -1.00 -1.37
CA TYR A 117 1.40 -0.47 -0.43
C TYR A 117 2.05 -0.20 0.92
N VAL A 118 2.15 1.09 1.24
CA VAL A 118 2.88 1.59 2.39
C VAL A 118 1.90 2.13 3.42
N VAL A 119 1.97 1.67 4.66
CA VAL A 119 1.17 2.19 5.77
C VAL A 119 2.05 3.02 6.70
N ARG A 120 1.65 4.26 6.94
CA ARG A 120 2.19 5.12 7.99
C ARG A 120 1.23 5.09 9.17
N LEU A 121 1.65 4.42 10.24
CA LEU A 121 0.86 4.26 11.46
C LEU A 121 1.40 5.19 12.56
N LYS A 122 0.66 6.24 12.88
CA LYS A 122 1.04 7.22 13.91
C LYS A 122 0.35 6.92 15.24
N THR A 123 1.03 7.16 16.35
CA THR A 123 0.43 6.97 17.69
C THR A 123 -0.67 8.01 17.94
N GLY A 124 -1.76 7.59 18.57
CA GLY A 124 -2.84 8.46 19.03
C GLY A 124 -4.12 8.41 18.20
N ASP A 125 -5.14 9.06 18.75
CA ASP A 125 -6.56 9.08 18.38
C ASP A 125 -6.88 10.02 17.21
N ALA A 126 -5.93 10.87 16.85
CA ALA A 126 -5.97 11.64 15.62
C ALA A 126 -4.57 11.70 15.02
N LEU A 127 -4.50 11.48 13.71
CA LEU A 127 -3.53 12.18 12.88
C LEU A 127 -3.72 13.67 13.19
N SER A 128 -2.97 14.23 14.14
CA SER A 128 -3.05 15.66 14.43
C SER A 128 -2.85 16.39 13.11
N ALA A 129 -3.72 17.36 12.79
CA ALA A 129 -3.72 18.01 11.48
C ALA A 129 -2.31 18.45 11.09
N ALA A 130 -1.59 19.12 12.00
CA ALA A 130 -0.21 19.56 11.77
C ALA A 130 0.78 18.44 11.37
N GLN A 131 0.61 17.22 11.88
CA GLN A 131 1.45 16.08 11.52
C GLN A 131 1.04 15.49 10.17
N ALA A 132 -0.26 15.28 9.98
CA ALA A 132 -0.79 14.83 8.69
C ALA A 132 -0.42 15.81 7.58
N ASP A 133 -0.49 17.11 7.85
CA ASP A 133 -0.17 18.18 6.91
C ASP A 133 1.29 18.07 6.43
N ASP A 134 2.24 17.79 7.32
CA ASP A 134 3.65 17.67 6.95
C ASP A 134 3.93 16.44 6.06
N GLU A 135 3.36 15.27 6.38
CA GLU A 135 3.50 14.08 5.52
C GLU A 135 2.72 14.20 4.20
N THR A 136 1.51 14.76 4.24
CA THR A 136 0.69 14.93 3.03
C THR A 136 1.30 15.94 2.07
N VAL A 137 1.89 17.03 2.57
CA VAL A 137 2.65 17.99 1.75
C VAL A 137 3.83 17.30 1.08
N ALA A 138 4.66 16.58 1.84
CA ALA A 138 5.82 15.88 1.27
C ALA A 138 5.43 14.85 0.20
N LEU A 139 4.33 14.10 0.41
CA LEU A 139 3.83 13.13 -0.56
C LEU A 139 3.23 13.81 -1.80
N ALA A 140 2.48 14.90 -1.63
CA ALA A 140 1.92 15.68 -2.72
C ALA A 140 3.02 16.31 -3.59
N GLU A 141 4.03 16.93 -2.98
CA GLU A 141 5.19 17.49 -3.68
C GLU A 141 5.98 16.43 -4.44
N ALA A 142 6.05 15.21 -3.90
CA ALA A 142 6.71 14.08 -4.53
C ALA A 142 5.88 13.37 -5.62
N GLY A 143 4.61 13.78 -5.81
CA GLY A 143 3.67 13.16 -6.76
C GLY A 143 3.28 11.73 -6.40
N VAL A 144 3.26 11.39 -5.10
CA VAL A 144 2.92 10.06 -4.59
C VAL A 144 1.44 10.01 -4.23
N ASP A 145 0.73 8.98 -4.69
CA ASP A 145 -0.66 8.77 -4.33
C ASP A 145 -0.78 8.39 -2.84
N PHE A 146 -1.66 9.07 -2.12
CA PHE A 146 -1.91 8.77 -0.71
C PHE A 146 -3.40 8.86 -0.32
N GLU A 147 -3.76 8.22 0.78
CA GLU A 147 -5.10 8.23 1.36
C GLU A 147 -5.04 8.28 2.89
N MET A 148 -5.90 9.10 3.49
CA MET A 148 -6.09 9.14 4.94
C MET A 148 -7.17 8.14 5.34
N ILE A 149 -6.86 7.25 6.27
CA ILE A 149 -7.80 6.26 6.78
C ILE A 149 -8.41 6.76 8.09
N PRO A 150 -9.74 6.97 8.16
CA PRO A 150 -10.40 7.44 9.37
C PRO A 150 -10.41 6.36 10.46
N GLN A 151 -10.26 6.79 11.71
CA GLN A 151 -10.41 5.94 12.89
C GLN A 151 -11.87 5.84 13.34
N ALA A 152 -12.26 4.72 13.95
CA ALA A 152 -13.58 4.60 14.54
C ALA A 152 -13.65 5.49 15.79
N GLY A 153 -14.38 6.62 15.69
CA GLY A 153 -14.52 7.59 16.78
C GLY A 153 -13.87 8.95 16.53
N SER A 154 -13.07 9.12 15.47
CA SER A 154 -12.56 10.42 15.06
C SER A 154 -13.68 11.20 14.36
N ALA A 155 -14.48 11.93 15.13
CA ALA A 155 -15.46 12.89 14.63
C ALA A 155 -14.77 14.14 14.05
N VAL A 156 -13.76 13.98 13.20
CA VAL A 156 -13.33 15.05 12.30
C VAL A 156 -14.37 15.05 11.18
N GLY A 157 -15.36 15.93 11.38
CA GLY A 157 -16.45 16.12 10.45
C GLY A 157 -15.93 16.31 9.04
N ALA A 158 -16.52 15.54 8.12
CA ALA A 158 -16.67 16.01 6.75
C ALA A 158 -17.29 17.41 6.83
N ALA A 159 -16.47 18.45 6.67
CA ALA A 159 -16.97 19.73 6.26
C ALA A 159 -17.57 19.51 4.87
N ALA A 160 -18.90 19.47 4.88
CA ALA A 160 -19.78 19.35 3.75
C ALA A 160 -19.40 20.33 2.64
N GLY A 161 -19.72 19.96 1.40
CA GLY A 161 -19.52 20.77 0.21
C GLY A 161 -19.90 22.23 0.41
N ALA A 162 -18.93 23.12 0.19
CA ALA A 162 -19.22 24.52 -0.07
C ALA A 162 -19.63 24.62 -1.55
N ASN A 163 -20.93 24.81 -1.75
CA ASN A 163 -21.54 25.14 -3.03
C ASN A 163 -20.76 26.23 -3.77
N SER A 164 -20.30 25.91 -4.97
CA SER A 164 -20.04 26.90 -6.01
C SER A 164 -21.36 27.55 -6.42
N ARG A 165 -21.58 28.80 -6.01
CA ARG A 165 -22.49 29.74 -6.66
C ARG A 165 -21.73 31.03 -6.96
#